data_AF-A0A3M1X4X4-F1
#
_entry.id   AF-A0A3M1X4X4-F1
#
_cell.length_a   1.000
_cell.length_b   1.000
_cell.length_c   1.000
_cell.angle_alpha   90.00
_cell.angle_beta   90.00
_cell.angle_gamma   90.00
#
_symmetry.space_group_name_H-M   'P 1'
#
loop_
_entity.id
_entity.type
_entity.pdbx_description
1 polymer ?
#
loop_
_entity_poly.entity_id
_entity_poly.type
_entity_poly.pdbx_seq_one_letter_code
_entity_poly.pdbx_strand_id
1 'polypeptide(L)'
;MSLDEKLVESLCEYIRIETVNPPGDCSKAVDFLEALLRDHGFSPEKGGVSPEKESLWVNLGGEEEPGVVLIHHMDVVPAREEEWSFPPFSGEVRDGFVLGRGTLDTKGLGMAHLFGALKAISEKGKLRKKVFFVANPDEEVGGDEGAGYFVSSFGNIFGNCFGLNEGGIGVKGLFGEGDFFLLNVWEKGPVWLRLTARGRAGHGSRPTPSDPPARLIRALNRLLTREVQPEITEPVRLMLEELRKRGLTGDSLEERWRGPFRRWRR
;
A
#
# COMPACT_ATOMS: atom_id res chain seq x y z
N MET A 1 -24.14 -13.42 14.23
CA MET A 1 -23.23 -12.33 13.87
C MET A 1 -23.41 -12.00 12.41
N SER A 2 -23.64 -10.73 12.09
CA SER A 2 -23.68 -10.21 10.72
C SER A 2 -22.31 -10.28 10.06
N LEU A 3 -22.27 -10.13 8.75
CA LEU A 3 -21.02 -10.11 7.99
C LEU A 3 -20.16 -8.88 8.35
N ASP A 4 -20.81 -7.75 8.65
CA ASP A 4 -20.13 -6.51 9.04
C ASP A 4 -19.48 -6.64 10.43
N GLU A 5 -20.15 -7.29 11.38
CA GLU A 5 -19.56 -7.60 12.70
C GLU A 5 -18.35 -8.55 12.56
N LYS A 6 -18.47 -9.59 11.72
CA LYS A 6 -17.35 -10.49 11.43
C LYS A 6 -16.16 -9.76 10.80
N LEU A 7 -16.41 -8.83 9.88
CA LEU A 7 -15.35 -8.01 9.27
C LEU A 7 -14.57 -7.26 10.34
N VAL A 8 -15.27 -6.55 11.23
CA VAL A 8 -14.63 -5.76 12.29
C VAL A 8 -13.84 -6.66 13.23
N GLU A 9 -14.40 -7.79 13.66
CA GLU A 9 -13.71 -8.75 14.52
C GLU A 9 -12.47 -9.35 13.87
N SER A 10 -12.58 -9.81 12.62
CA SER A 10 -11.45 -10.34 11.86
C SER A 10 -10.37 -9.28 11.64
N LEU A 11 -10.73 -8.03 11.38
CA LEU A 11 -9.76 -6.95 11.30
C LEU A 11 -9.05 -6.74 12.64
N CYS A 12 -9.79 -6.66 13.75
CA CYS A 12 -9.19 -6.48 15.06
C CYS A 12 -8.22 -7.63 15.42
N GLU A 13 -8.58 -8.87 15.12
CA GLU A 13 -7.69 -10.02 15.29
C GLU A 13 -6.45 -9.92 14.40
N TYR A 14 -6.63 -9.55 13.14
CA TYR A 14 -5.53 -9.42 12.20
C TYR A 14 -4.53 -8.31 12.58
N ILE A 15 -5.03 -7.20 13.15
CA ILE A 15 -4.19 -6.12 13.70
C ILE A 15 -3.34 -6.60 14.89
N ARG A 16 -3.84 -7.52 15.72
CA ARG A 16 -3.08 -8.06 16.86
C ARG A 16 -1.94 -8.98 16.45
N ILE A 17 -1.91 -9.44 15.20
CA ILE A 17 -0.82 -10.25 14.66
C ILE A 17 0.31 -9.33 14.22
N GLU A 18 1.37 -9.26 15.01
CA GLU A 18 2.53 -8.41 14.71
C GLU A 18 3.36 -8.98 13.54
N THR A 19 3.37 -8.28 12.42
CA THR A 19 4.05 -8.65 11.17
C THR A 19 5.08 -7.59 10.75
N VAL A 20 5.77 -7.00 11.72
CA VAL A 20 6.67 -5.85 11.51
C VAL A 20 7.83 -6.21 10.58
N ASN A 21 8.04 -5.41 9.53
CA ASN A 21 9.13 -5.57 8.56
C ASN A 21 10.12 -4.41 8.65
N PRO A 22 11.43 -4.67 8.88
CA PRO A 22 12.11 -5.96 9.08
C PRO A 22 11.90 -6.60 10.48
N PRO A 23 11.95 -7.95 10.60
CA PRO A 23 12.24 -8.93 9.55
C PRO A 23 11.03 -9.32 8.68
N GLY A 24 9.80 -8.99 9.11
CA GLY A 24 8.58 -9.21 8.33
C GLY A 24 8.11 -10.66 8.31
N ASP A 25 8.17 -11.35 9.46
CA ASP A 25 7.57 -12.69 9.62
C ASP A 25 6.04 -12.60 9.59
N CYS A 26 5.47 -13.16 8.53
CA CYS A 26 4.03 -13.19 8.28
C CYS A 26 3.40 -14.57 8.52
N SER A 27 4.14 -15.55 9.05
CA SER A 27 3.64 -16.93 9.24
C SER A 27 2.32 -16.99 10.00
N LYS A 28 2.21 -16.27 11.13
CA LYS A 28 0.97 -16.17 11.91
C LYS A 28 -0.18 -15.49 11.17
N ALA A 29 0.12 -14.52 10.31
CA ALA A 29 -0.88 -13.85 9.49
C ALA A 29 -1.42 -14.80 8.41
N VAL A 30 -0.54 -15.60 7.80
CA VAL A 30 -0.91 -16.66 6.86
C VAL A 30 -1.79 -17.70 7.53
N ASP A 31 -1.42 -18.19 8.72
CA ASP A 31 -2.21 -19.17 9.47
C ASP A 31 -3.62 -18.62 9.82
N PHE A 32 -3.69 -17.36 10.23
CA PHE A 32 -4.96 -16.68 10.51
C PHE A 32 -5.84 -16.56 9.26
N LEU A 33 -5.30 -16.08 8.14
CA LEU A 33 -6.05 -15.93 6.89
C LEU A 33 -6.46 -17.29 6.32
N GLU A 34 -5.59 -18.31 6.44
CA GLU A 34 -5.90 -19.68 6.04
C GLU A 34 -7.10 -20.22 6.81
N ALA A 35 -7.10 -20.08 8.15
CA ALA A 35 -8.22 -20.49 8.99
C ALA A 35 -9.50 -19.72 8.63
N LEU A 36 -9.41 -18.40 8.49
CA LEU A 36 -10.56 -17.55 8.15
C LEU A 36 -11.18 -17.94 6.80
N LEU A 37 -10.37 -18.25 5.79
CA LEU A 37 -10.85 -18.68 4.47
C LEU A 37 -11.47 -20.08 4.51
N ARG A 38 -10.85 -21.02 5.26
CA ARG A 38 -11.39 -22.37 5.46
C ARG A 38 -12.73 -22.36 6.18
N ASP A 39 -12.89 -21.49 7.17
CA ASP A 39 -14.17 -21.29 7.88
C ASP A 39 -15.30 -20.78 6.96
N HIS A 40 -14.93 -20.12 5.84
CA HIS A 40 -15.87 -19.70 4.80
C HIS A 40 -15.98 -20.71 3.63
N GLY A 41 -15.40 -21.91 3.77
CA GLY A 41 -15.52 -23.00 2.80
C GLY A 41 -14.55 -22.90 1.61
N PHE A 42 -13.52 -22.07 1.70
CA PHE A 42 -12.49 -21.96 0.68
C PHE A 42 -11.25 -22.82 1.01
N SER A 43 -10.51 -23.19 -0.02
CA SER A 43 -9.26 -23.95 0.10
C SER A 43 -8.10 -23.09 -0.39
N PRO A 44 -7.51 -22.25 0.47
CA PRO A 44 -6.37 -21.43 0.08
C PRO A 44 -5.12 -22.26 -0.13
N GLU A 45 -4.25 -21.75 -1.00
CA GLU A 45 -2.89 -22.23 -1.21
C GLU A 45 -1.90 -21.19 -0.66
N LYS A 46 -0.69 -21.64 -0.33
CA LYS A 46 0.38 -20.78 0.18
C LYS A 46 1.75 -21.20 -0.34
N GLY A 47 2.67 -20.24 -0.39
CA GLY A 47 4.06 -20.48 -0.79
C GLY A 47 4.86 -19.17 -0.88
N GLY A 48 6.17 -19.27 -0.71
CA GLY A 48 7.08 -18.12 -0.71
C GLY A 48 8.54 -18.53 -0.67
N VAL A 49 9.43 -17.55 -0.50
CA VAL A 49 10.88 -17.78 -0.39
C VAL A 49 11.27 -18.49 0.92
N SER A 50 10.42 -18.40 1.95
CA SER A 50 10.58 -19.00 3.28
C SER A 50 9.21 -19.12 3.96
N PRO A 51 9.07 -19.94 5.02
CA PRO A 51 7.84 -20.01 5.83
C PRO A 51 7.39 -18.67 6.42
N GLU A 52 8.32 -17.77 6.71
CA GLU A 52 8.06 -16.44 7.26
C GLU A 52 7.57 -15.44 6.19
N LYS A 53 7.81 -15.75 4.90
CA LYS A 53 7.52 -14.89 3.75
C LYS A 53 6.66 -15.61 2.71
N GLU A 54 5.68 -16.39 3.17
CA GLU A 54 4.69 -16.98 2.27
C GLU A 54 3.65 -15.95 1.81
N SER A 55 3.29 -16.01 0.53
CA SER A 55 2.04 -15.44 0.04
C SER A 55 0.93 -16.47 0.21
N LEU A 56 -0.30 -16.02 0.46
CA LEU A 56 -1.50 -16.84 0.50
C LEU A 56 -2.46 -16.40 -0.60
N TRP A 57 -3.06 -17.34 -1.32
CA TRP A 57 -4.03 -17.01 -2.37
C TRP A 57 -5.17 -18.01 -2.45
N VAL A 58 -6.31 -17.56 -2.98
CA VAL A 58 -7.46 -18.41 -3.27
C VAL A 58 -8.33 -17.85 -4.37
N ASN A 59 -8.93 -18.72 -5.19
CA ASN A 59 -10.01 -18.34 -6.08
C ASN A 59 -11.34 -18.34 -5.31
N LEU A 60 -11.95 -17.16 -5.13
CA LEU A 60 -13.24 -16.97 -4.46
C LEU A 60 -14.44 -17.34 -5.35
N GLY A 61 -14.18 -17.69 -6.62
CA GLY A 61 -15.15 -18.20 -7.56
C GLY A 61 -15.28 -17.37 -8.82
N GLY A 62 -16.21 -17.80 -9.67
CA GLY A 62 -16.40 -17.25 -11.01
C GLY A 62 -15.38 -17.78 -12.02
N GLU A 63 -15.76 -17.72 -13.28
CA GLU A 63 -15.01 -18.32 -14.39
C GLU A 63 -14.79 -17.34 -15.54
N GLU A 64 -15.59 -16.27 -15.61
CA GLU A 64 -15.53 -15.33 -16.72
C GLU A 64 -14.32 -14.39 -16.61
N GLU A 65 -13.73 -14.11 -17.77
CA GLU A 65 -12.55 -13.26 -17.95
C GLU A 65 -12.90 -11.96 -18.71
N PRO A 66 -12.17 -10.85 -18.49
CA PRO A 66 -11.09 -10.70 -17.53
C PRO A 66 -11.62 -10.68 -16.08
N GLY A 67 -10.93 -11.41 -15.21
CA GLY A 67 -11.17 -11.49 -13.77
C GLY A 67 -10.51 -10.34 -13.00
N VAL A 68 -10.55 -10.43 -11.67
CA VAL A 68 -9.86 -9.50 -10.77
C VAL A 68 -9.07 -10.25 -9.70
N VAL A 69 -7.88 -9.77 -9.39
CA VAL A 69 -7.06 -10.19 -8.26
C VAL A 69 -7.14 -9.09 -7.20
N LEU A 70 -7.71 -9.41 -6.05
CA LEU A 70 -7.81 -8.55 -4.89
C LEU A 70 -6.55 -8.76 -4.04
N ILE A 71 -5.71 -7.73 -4.00
CA ILE A 71 -4.35 -7.82 -3.43
C ILE A 71 -4.26 -6.91 -2.21
N HIS A 72 -3.61 -7.41 -1.17
CA HIS A 72 -3.11 -6.61 -0.06
C HIS A 72 -1.82 -7.24 0.46
N HIS A 73 -1.07 -6.48 1.24
CA HIS A 73 0.10 -7.00 1.93
C HIS A 73 -0.19 -7.21 3.43
N MET A 74 0.58 -8.12 4.03
CA MET A 74 0.37 -8.56 5.41
C MET A 74 1.34 -7.90 6.38
N ASP A 75 2.53 -7.54 5.90
CA ASP A 75 3.56 -6.92 6.70
C ASP A 75 3.22 -5.46 6.99
N VAL A 76 3.91 -4.89 7.97
CA VAL A 76 3.68 -3.53 8.41
C VAL A 76 4.99 -2.85 8.79
N VAL A 77 5.08 -1.54 8.61
CA VAL A 77 6.22 -0.78 9.14
C VAL A 77 6.33 -0.84 10.68
N PRO A 78 7.54 -0.61 11.24
CA PRO A 78 7.73 -0.50 12.68
C PRO A 78 6.82 0.55 13.35
N ALA A 79 6.39 0.25 14.57
CA ALA A 79 5.65 1.15 15.43
C ALA A 79 6.31 1.21 16.81
N ARG A 80 6.76 2.40 17.22
CA ARG A 80 7.40 2.62 18.53
C ARG A 80 6.32 2.96 19.53
N GLU A 81 6.11 2.12 20.53
CA GLU A 81 4.98 2.25 21.47
C GLU A 81 4.93 3.63 22.13
N GLU A 82 6.07 4.26 22.41
CA GLU A 82 6.13 5.59 23.05
C GLU A 82 5.61 6.73 22.16
N GLU A 83 5.52 6.51 20.85
CA GLU A 83 4.97 7.49 19.89
C GLU A 83 3.46 7.35 19.71
N TRP A 84 2.83 6.36 20.35
CA TRP A 84 1.42 6.06 20.20
C TRP A 84 0.62 6.41 21.45
N SER A 85 -0.63 6.83 21.24
CA SER A 85 -1.59 7.11 22.33
C SER A 85 -2.32 5.86 22.83
N PHE A 86 -2.04 4.71 22.21
CA PHE A 86 -2.59 3.38 22.52
C PHE A 86 -1.63 2.30 21.98
N PRO A 87 -1.67 1.05 22.46
CA PRO A 87 -0.78 0.00 21.96
C PRO A 87 -0.95 -0.21 20.44
N PRO A 88 0.13 -0.14 19.63
CA PRO A 88 0.03 -0.17 18.17
C PRO A 88 -0.69 -1.41 17.61
N PHE A 89 -0.61 -2.54 18.28
CA PHE A 89 -1.22 -3.81 17.85
C PHE A 89 -2.43 -4.21 18.72
N SER A 90 -3.12 -3.24 19.30
CA SER A 90 -4.29 -3.51 20.16
C SER A 90 -5.48 -4.10 19.41
N GLY A 91 -5.75 -3.62 18.18
CA GLY A 91 -7.01 -3.91 17.49
C GLY A 91 -8.21 -3.46 18.33
N GLU A 92 -8.09 -2.31 19.01
CA GLU A 92 -9.15 -1.72 19.83
C GLU A 92 -10.19 -1.06 18.94
N VAL A 93 -11.48 -1.26 19.24
CA VAL A 93 -12.56 -0.48 18.64
C VAL A 93 -12.90 0.67 19.57
N ARG A 94 -12.67 1.91 19.12
CA ARG A 94 -12.97 3.12 19.90
C ARG A 94 -13.53 4.21 19.01
N ASP A 95 -14.63 4.84 19.45
CA ASP A 95 -15.30 5.96 18.76
C ASP A 95 -15.67 5.67 17.29
N GLY A 96 -15.98 4.42 16.97
CA GLY A 96 -16.33 4.00 15.60
C GLY A 96 -15.12 3.70 14.70
N PHE A 97 -13.90 3.67 15.27
CA PHE A 97 -12.67 3.34 14.56
C PHE A 97 -12.04 2.07 15.09
N VAL A 98 -11.43 1.28 14.21
CA VAL A 98 -10.47 0.23 14.61
C VAL A 98 -9.10 0.87 14.70
N LEU A 99 -8.43 0.69 15.82
CA LEU A 99 -7.15 1.32 16.12
C LEU A 99 -6.02 0.30 16.06
N GLY A 100 -5.04 0.57 15.20
CA GLY A 100 -3.77 -0.13 15.18
C GLY A 100 -2.92 0.06 13.93
N ARG A 101 -1.66 -0.35 14.02
CA ARG A 101 -0.73 -0.47 12.90
C ARG A 101 -1.23 -1.58 11.97
N GLY A 102 -1.37 -1.26 10.69
CA GLY A 102 -1.93 -2.17 9.70
C GLY A 102 -3.36 -1.82 9.27
N THR A 103 -4.09 -0.98 10.02
CA THR A 103 -5.52 -0.76 9.77
C THR A 103 -5.78 -0.13 8.40
N LEU A 104 -5.03 0.91 8.03
CA LEU A 104 -5.14 1.53 6.70
C LEU A 104 -4.21 0.86 5.67
N ASP A 105 -3.07 0.35 6.13
CA ASP A 105 -1.93 -0.05 5.31
C ASP A 105 -1.37 -1.39 5.83
N THR A 106 -1.79 -2.54 5.28
CA THR A 106 -2.96 -2.70 4.36
C THR A 106 -3.98 -3.75 4.82
N LYS A 107 -3.88 -4.25 6.06
CA LYS A 107 -4.75 -5.32 6.59
C LYS A 107 -6.24 -5.01 6.49
N GLY A 108 -6.63 -3.74 6.68
CA GLY A 108 -8.02 -3.30 6.52
C GLY A 108 -8.55 -3.45 5.09
N LEU A 109 -7.72 -3.17 4.08
CA LEU A 109 -8.07 -3.39 2.69
C LEU A 109 -8.26 -4.88 2.40
N GLY A 110 -7.38 -5.74 2.93
CA GLY A 110 -7.53 -7.19 2.84
C GLY A 110 -8.87 -7.69 3.39
N MET A 111 -9.27 -7.23 4.57
CA MET A 111 -10.58 -7.58 5.15
C MET A 111 -11.73 -7.01 4.32
N ALA A 112 -11.65 -5.78 3.84
CA ALA A 112 -12.68 -5.19 2.97
C ALA A 112 -12.84 -5.98 1.66
N HIS A 113 -11.74 -6.42 1.05
CA HIS A 113 -11.73 -7.27 -0.14
C HIS A 113 -12.42 -8.61 0.11
N LEU A 114 -12.00 -9.35 1.15
CA LEU A 114 -12.56 -10.66 1.46
C LEU A 114 -14.06 -10.56 1.78
N PHE A 115 -14.43 -9.71 2.73
CA PHE A 115 -15.82 -9.61 3.18
C PHE A 115 -16.73 -8.98 2.12
N GLY A 116 -16.20 -8.09 1.26
CA GLY A 116 -16.93 -7.60 0.09
C GLY A 116 -17.26 -8.70 -0.91
N ALA A 117 -16.32 -9.61 -1.18
CA ALA A 117 -16.55 -10.77 -2.04
C ALA A 117 -17.54 -11.77 -1.40
N LEU A 118 -17.40 -12.05 -0.10
CA LEU A 118 -18.34 -12.90 0.66
C LEU A 118 -19.77 -12.33 0.61
N LYS A 119 -19.93 -11.02 0.75
CA LYS A 119 -21.22 -10.33 0.64
C LYS A 119 -21.81 -10.53 -0.75
N ALA A 120 -21.02 -10.31 -1.80
CA ALA A 120 -21.47 -10.50 -3.17
C ALA A 120 -21.90 -11.95 -3.45
N ILE A 121 -21.15 -12.94 -2.94
CA ILE A 121 -21.53 -14.36 -3.03
C ILE A 121 -22.84 -14.61 -2.29
N SER A 122 -23.00 -14.11 -1.07
CA SER A 122 -24.22 -14.30 -0.28
C SER A 122 -25.46 -13.68 -0.94
N GLU A 123 -25.30 -12.53 -1.61
CA GLU A 123 -26.42 -11.82 -2.25
C GLU A 123 -26.76 -12.35 -3.64
N LYS A 124 -25.77 -12.88 -4.38
CA LYS A 124 -25.91 -13.29 -5.79
C LYS A 124 -25.80 -14.80 -6.01
N GLY A 125 -25.50 -15.57 -4.97
CA GLY A 125 -25.25 -17.01 -5.01
C GLY A 125 -23.87 -17.38 -5.55
N LYS A 126 -23.42 -16.75 -6.64
CA LYS A 126 -22.07 -16.96 -7.19
C LYS A 126 -21.50 -15.71 -7.85
N LEU A 127 -20.18 -15.62 -7.89
CA LEU A 127 -19.47 -14.63 -8.69
C LEU A 127 -19.51 -15.03 -10.17
N ARG A 128 -19.71 -14.04 -11.05
CA ARG A 128 -19.70 -14.25 -12.49
C ARG A 128 -18.26 -14.29 -13.02
N LYS A 129 -17.53 -13.22 -12.75
CA LYS A 129 -16.12 -13.08 -13.08
C LYS A 129 -15.26 -13.79 -12.07
N LYS A 130 -14.14 -14.33 -12.54
CA LYS A 130 -13.06 -14.88 -11.72
C LYS A 130 -12.57 -13.83 -10.71
N VAL A 131 -12.56 -14.18 -9.43
CA VAL A 131 -12.06 -13.31 -8.35
C VAL A 131 -11.03 -14.07 -7.52
N PHE A 132 -9.79 -13.59 -7.52
CA PHE A 132 -8.75 -14.08 -6.63
C PHE A 132 -8.61 -13.16 -5.42
N PHE A 133 -8.32 -13.74 -4.27
CA PHE A 133 -7.82 -13.03 -3.10
C PHE A 133 -6.37 -13.42 -2.88
N VAL A 134 -5.50 -12.44 -2.70
CA VAL A 134 -4.06 -12.61 -2.51
C VAL A 134 -3.58 -11.75 -1.35
N ALA A 135 -2.83 -12.38 -0.45
CA ALA A 135 -2.15 -11.75 0.66
C ALA A 135 -0.64 -11.96 0.46
N ASN A 136 0.11 -10.89 0.23
CA ASN A 136 1.56 -10.95 0.03
C ASN A 136 2.31 -10.45 1.26
N PRO A 137 3.51 -10.98 1.55
CA PRO A 137 4.42 -10.34 2.49
C PRO A 137 5.30 -9.31 1.78
N ASP A 138 6.17 -8.67 2.55
CA ASP A 138 7.37 -7.97 2.12
C ASP A 138 7.19 -6.64 1.37
N GLU A 139 5.98 -6.10 1.27
CA GLU A 139 5.75 -4.87 0.50
C GLU A 139 6.52 -3.68 1.09
N GLU A 140 6.56 -3.56 2.43
CA GLU A 140 7.10 -2.42 3.16
C GLU A 140 8.63 -2.22 2.99
N VAL A 141 9.30 -3.21 2.40
CA VAL A 141 10.74 -3.17 2.07
C VAL A 141 11.03 -3.34 0.57
N GLY A 142 10.00 -3.40 -0.27
CA GLY A 142 10.11 -3.39 -1.74
C GLY A 142 9.39 -4.52 -2.46
N GLY A 143 8.93 -5.57 -1.76
CA GLY A 143 8.06 -6.61 -2.30
C GLY A 143 8.75 -7.70 -3.13
N ASP A 144 10.08 -7.73 -3.20
CA ASP A 144 10.84 -8.73 -3.99
C ASP A 144 10.59 -10.15 -3.48
N GLU A 145 10.62 -10.37 -2.16
CA GLU A 145 10.39 -11.69 -1.55
C GLU A 145 8.90 -12.06 -1.46
N GLY A 146 8.03 -11.09 -1.64
CA GLY A 146 6.58 -11.24 -1.63
C GLY A 146 5.98 -11.28 -3.03
N ALA A 147 5.38 -10.17 -3.44
CA ALA A 147 4.69 -10.06 -4.74
C ALA A 147 5.60 -10.39 -5.93
N GLY A 148 6.88 -9.97 -5.89
CA GLY A 148 7.87 -10.28 -6.93
C GLY A 148 8.08 -11.78 -7.10
N TYR A 149 8.40 -12.47 -6.00
CA TYR A 149 8.52 -13.93 -6.00
C TYR A 149 7.23 -14.62 -6.43
N PHE A 150 6.10 -14.19 -5.87
CA PHE A 150 4.80 -14.79 -6.12
C PHE A 150 4.39 -14.72 -7.60
N VAL A 151 4.54 -13.56 -8.25
CA VAL A 151 4.26 -13.42 -9.69
C VAL A 151 5.19 -14.31 -10.52
N SER A 152 6.48 -14.38 -10.17
CA SER A 152 7.45 -15.20 -10.92
C SER A 152 7.20 -16.71 -10.82
N SER A 153 6.68 -17.17 -9.67
CA SER A 153 6.51 -18.60 -9.37
C SER A 153 5.08 -19.10 -9.64
N PHE A 154 4.09 -18.27 -9.34
CA PHE A 154 2.67 -18.67 -9.32
C PHE A 154 1.77 -17.79 -10.19
N GLY A 155 2.25 -16.65 -10.74
CA GLY A 155 1.41 -15.67 -11.44
C GLY A 155 0.58 -16.22 -12.61
N ASN A 156 1.01 -17.33 -13.21
CA ASN A 156 0.28 -18.02 -14.28
C ASN A 156 -1.13 -18.50 -13.87
N ILE A 157 -1.40 -18.68 -12.56
CA ILE A 157 -2.71 -19.15 -12.07
C ILE A 157 -3.85 -18.17 -12.35
N PHE A 158 -3.55 -16.89 -12.55
CA PHE A 158 -4.57 -15.86 -12.73
C PHE A 158 -5.19 -15.86 -14.13
N GLY A 159 -4.47 -16.34 -15.15
CA GLY A 159 -4.89 -16.17 -16.54
C GLY A 159 -5.08 -14.68 -16.87
N ASN A 160 -6.23 -14.31 -17.45
CA ASN A 160 -6.53 -12.92 -17.74
C ASN A 160 -7.26 -12.23 -16.58
N CYS A 161 -6.53 -11.54 -15.71
CA CYS A 161 -7.08 -10.75 -14.62
C CYS A 161 -6.46 -9.36 -14.52
N PHE A 162 -7.24 -8.41 -13.99
CA PHE A 162 -6.72 -7.12 -13.51
C PHE A 162 -6.33 -7.23 -12.03
N GLY A 163 -5.30 -6.51 -11.60
CA GLY A 163 -4.97 -6.34 -10.18
C GLY A 163 -5.73 -5.16 -9.58
N LEU A 164 -6.29 -5.35 -8.38
CA LEU A 164 -6.79 -4.30 -7.51
C LEU A 164 -6.04 -4.40 -6.18
N ASN A 165 -5.12 -3.49 -5.96
CA ASN A 165 -4.24 -3.43 -4.79
C ASN A 165 -4.46 -2.13 -3.99
N GLU A 166 -3.55 -1.85 -3.07
CA GLU A 166 -3.52 -0.59 -2.35
C GLU A 166 -3.36 0.62 -3.26
N GLY A 167 -3.70 1.78 -2.73
CA GLY A 167 -3.74 3.01 -3.49
C GLY A 167 -5.16 3.47 -3.80
N GLY A 168 -5.27 4.74 -4.17
CA GLY A 168 -6.52 5.46 -4.07
C GLY A 168 -6.90 5.72 -2.61
N ILE A 169 -7.45 6.89 -2.33
CA ILE A 169 -7.91 7.23 -0.99
C ILE A 169 -9.25 7.96 -1.08
N GLY A 170 -10.14 7.62 -0.15
CA GLY A 170 -11.34 8.39 0.13
C GLY A 170 -10.95 9.71 0.81
N VAL A 171 -11.06 10.82 0.10
CA VAL A 171 -10.67 12.14 0.59
C VAL A 171 -11.84 13.11 0.51
N LYS A 172 -12.02 13.88 1.58
CA LYS A 172 -13.01 14.95 1.64
C LYS A 172 -12.37 16.24 1.21
N GLY A 173 -13.09 17.02 0.40
CA GLY A 173 -12.65 18.40 0.12
C GLY A 173 -11.48 18.55 -0.85
N LEU A 174 -10.88 17.46 -1.35
CA LEU A 174 -9.61 17.52 -2.10
C LEU A 174 -9.73 18.38 -3.36
N PHE A 175 -10.86 18.27 -4.06
CA PHE A 175 -11.15 19.02 -5.27
C PHE A 175 -12.42 19.88 -5.13
N GLY A 176 -12.73 20.37 -3.92
CA GLY A 176 -13.96 21.12 -3.66
C GLY A 176 -14.92 20.37 -2.73
N GLU A 177 -16.15 20.87 -2.55
CA GLU A 177 -17.12 20.23 -1.67
C GLU A 177 -17.47 18.82 -2.13
N GLY A 178 -17.48 17.86 -1.20
CA GLY A 178 -17.83 16.47 -1.45
C GLY A 178 -16.77 15.46 -1.06
N ASP A 179 -17.15 14.19 -1.23
CA ASP A 179 -16.32 13.02 -0.99
C ASP A 179 -15.78 12.50 -2.34
N PHE A 180 -14.46 12.29 -2.41
CA PHE A 180 -13.77 11.82 -3.59
C PHE A 180 -13.12 10.47 -3.31
N PHE A 181 -13.32 9.50 -4.20
CA PHE A 181 -12.64 8.21 -4.16
C PHE A 181 -11.69 8.17 -5.36
N LEU A 182 -10.38 8.29 -5.07
CA LEU A 182 -9.38 8.34 -6.13
C LEU A 182 -9.13 6.94 -6.69
N LEU A 183 -9.09 6.84 -8.02
CA LEU A 183 -8.62 5.65 -8.71
C LEU A 183 -7.18 5.88 -9.15
N ASN A 184 -6.24 5.16 -8.53
CA ASN A 184 -4.85 5.17 -8.95
C ASN A 184 -4.64 4.11 -10.02
N VAL A 185 -4.00 4.52 -11.11
CA VAL A 185 -3.66 3.63 -12.24
C VAL A 185 -2.15 3.40 -12.35
N TRP A 186 -1.35 4.23 -11.67
CA TRP A 186 0.11 4.26 -11.71
C TRP A 186 0.67 4.87 -10.43
N GLU A 187 1.90 4.49 -10.11
CA GLU A 187 2.65 5.01 -8.97
C GLU A 187 4.07 5.42 -9.39
N LYS A 188 4.71 6.26 -8.57
CA LYS A 188 6.11 6.63 -8.80
C LYS A 188 7.01 5.56 -8.20
N GLY A 189 7.98 5.10 -8.97
CA GLY A 189 9.06 4.26 -8.45
C GLY A 189 10.02 5.07 -7.55
N PRO A 190 10.46 4.53 -6.41
CA PRO A 190 11.48 5.17 -5.60
C PRO A 190 12.88 5.02 -6.23
N VAL A 191 13.76 5.98 -5.97
CA VAL A 191 15.20 5.88 -6.29
C VAL A 191 16.00 6.08 -5.01
N TRP A 192 16.40 4.97 -4.41
CA TRP A 192 17.19 4.98 -3.18
C TRP A 192 18.68 5.15 -3.49
N LEU A 193 19.29 6.25 -3.01
CA LEU A 193 20.70 6.57 -3.27
C LEU A 193 21.53 6.57 -1.98
N ARG A 194 22.70 5.93 -2.02
CA ARG A 194 23.71 6.00 -0.96
C ARG A 194 24.90 6.84 -1.43
N LEU A 195 25.05 8.04 -0.85
CA LEU A 195 26.17 8.94 -1.15
C LEU A 195 27.31 8.75 -0.15
N THR A 196 28.51 8.44 -0.64
CA THR A 196 29.71 8.29 0.19
C THR A 196 30.82 9.22 -0.29
N ALA A 197 31.33 10.09 0.59
CA ALA A 197 32.49 10.91 0.33
C ALA A 197 33.69 10.42 1.14
N ARG A 198 34.85 10.25 0.51
CA ARG A 198 36.12 9.83 1.14
C ARG A 198 37.20 10.87 0.89
N GLY A 199 38.11 11.04 1.86
CA GLY A 199 39.19 12.01 1.81
C GLY A 199 40.22 11.75 2.92
N ARG A 200 41.33 12.48 2.88
CA ARG A 200 42.42 12.34 3.86
C ARG A 200 42.02 12.99 5.19
N ALA A 201 42.39 12.37 6.31
CA ALA A 201 42.22 12.97 7.63
C ALA A 201 43.06 14.25 7.77
N GLY A 202 42.47 15.28 8.37
CA GLY A 202 43.10 16.58 8.59
C GLY A 202 42.74 17.15 9.97
N HIS A 203 43.42 18.22 10.37
CA HIS A 203 43.17 18.89 11.64
C HIS A 203 41.82 19.59 11.62
N GLY A 204 40.92 19.29 12.57
CA GLY A 204 39.54 19.77 12.56
C GLY A 204 39.37 21.31 12.59
N SER A 205 40.37 22.04 13.09
CA SER A 205 40.38 23.52 13.04
C SER A 205 40.79 24.13 11.68
N ARG A 206 41.16 23.31 10.69
CA ARG A 206 41.59 23.73 9.35
C ARG A 206 40.79 23.03 8.24
N PRO A 207 39.45 23.20 8.20
CA PRO A 207 38.63 22.57 7.17
C PRO A 207 38.93 23.14 5.78
N THR A 208 38.82 22.30 4.74
CA THR A 208 39.01 22.67 3.34
C THR A 208 37.74 22.43 2.50
N PRO A 209 37.55 23.15 1.38
CA PRO A 209 36.44 22.89 0.46
C PRO A 209 36.44 21.47 -0.14
N SER A 210 37.59 20.78 -0.17
CA SER A 210 37.72 19.41 -0.67
C SER A 210 37.38 18.32 0.35
N ASP A 211 37.15 18.70 1.61
CA ASP A 211 36.90 17.72 2.67
C ASP A 211 35.60 16.94 2.41
N PRO A 212 35.53 15.67 2.85
CA PRO A 212 34.36 14.82 2.60
C PRO A 212 33.01 15.44 3.03
N PRO A 213 32.87 16.07 4.22
CA PRO A 213 31.61 16.70 4.61
C PRO A 213 31.20 17.84 3.66
N ALA A 214 32.14 18.70 3.26
CA ALA A 214 31.87 19.80 2.34
C ALA A 214 31.45 19.30 0.95
N ARG A 215 32.09 18.23 0.44
CA ARG A 215 31.71 17.58 -0.82
C ARG A 215 30.31 16.97 -0.73
N LEU A 216 29.99 16.30 0.37
CA LEU A 216 28.68 15.68 0.57
C LEU A 216 27.57 16.74 0.63
N ILE A 217 27.78 17.82 1.38
CA ILE A 217 26.84 18.96 1.45
C ILE A 217 26.58 19.54 0.06
N ARG A 218 27.63 19.74 -0.75
CA ARG A 218 27.46 20.23 -2.13
C ARG A 218 26.71 19.26 -3.03
N ALA A 219 26.97 17.95 -2.91
CA ALA A 219 26.26 16.94 -3.66
C ALA A 219 24.77 16.91 -3.30
N LEU A 220 24.45 16.95 -2.00
CA LEU A 220 23.07 17.03 -1.50
C LEU A 220 22.37 18.31 -1.96
N ASN A 221 23.06 19.45 -1.91
CA ASN A 221 22.50 20.71 -2.39
C ASN A 221 22.16 20.64 -3.89
N ARG A 222 23.02 20.03 -4.71
CA ARG A 222 22.73 19.85 -6.15
C ARG A 222 21.48 19.00 -6.40
N LEU A 223 21.26 17.96 -5.58
CA LEU A 223 20.05 17.14 -5.68
C LEU A 223 18.82 17.93 -5.25
N LEU A 224 18.90 18.67 -4.14
CA LEU A 224 17.79 19.45 -3.60
C LEU A 224 17.37 20.61 -4.53
N THR A 225 18.34 21.29 -5.15
CA THR A 225 18.08 22.44 -6.02
C THR A 225 17.82 22.04 -7.47
N ARG A 226 17.80 20.75 -7.78
CA ARG A 226 17.49 20.28 -9.14
C ARG A 226 16.00 20.50 -9.40
N GLU A 227 15.70 21.46 -10.26
CA GLU A 227 14.34 21.59 -10.79
C GLU A 227 14.11 20.49 -11.82
N VAL A 228 13.09 19.66 -11.57
CA VAL A 228 12.58 18.65 -12.50
C VAL A 228 11.18 19.08 -12.86
N GLN A 229 10.90 19.20 -14.16
CA GLN A 229 9.55 19.49 -14.64
C GLN A 229 8.73 18.20 -14.54
N PRO A 230 7.60 18.20 -13.83
CA PRO A 230 6.75 17.02 -13.76
C PRO A 230 6.11 16.76 -15.12
N GLU A 231 6.06 15.50 -15.52
CA GLU A 231 5.30 15.07 -16.68
C GLU A 231 3.85 14.79 -16.25
N ILE A 232 2.89 15.42 -16.94
CA ILE A 232 1.47 15.16 -16.74
C ILE A 232 1.08 14.01 -17.67
N THR A 233 0.84 12.84 -17.08
CA THR A 233 0.41 11.66 -17.82
C THR A 233 -1.03 11.81 -18.30
N GLU A 234 -1.41 11.02 -19.32
CA GLU A 234 -2.77 11.07 -19.87
C GLU A 234 -3.87 10.82 -18.83
N PRO A 235 -3.78 9.83 -17.92
CA PRO A 235 -4.81 9.64 -16.88
C PRO A 235 -4.99 10.88 -15.98
N VAL A 236 -3.89 11.53 -15.59
CA VAL A 236 -3.93 12.75 -14.78
C VAL A 236 -4.57 13.90 -15.58
N ARG A 237 -4.21 14.05 -16.85
CA ARG A 237 -4.82 15.06 -17.75
C ARG A 237 -6.33 14.86 -17.84
N LEU A 238 -6.80 13.63 -18.08
CA LEU A 238 -8.22 13.30 -18.18
C LEU A 238 -8.98 13.59 -16.87
N MET A 239 -8.38 13.24 -15.72
CA MET A 239 -8.94 13.57 -14.41
C MET A 239 -9.10 15.09 -14.25
N LEU A 240 -8.06 15.87 -14.57
CA LEU A 240 -8.10 17.33 -14.45
C LEU A 240 -9.14 17.96 -15.38
N GLU A 241 -9.27 17.48 -16.61
CA GLU A 241 -10.29 17.93 -17.56
C GLU A 241 -11.71 17.67 -17.05
N GLU A 242 -11.95 16.49 -16.47
CA GLU A 242 -13.26 16.14 -15.92
C GLU A 242 -13.60 16.98 -14.68
N LEU A 243 -12.64 17.19 -13.79
CA LEU A 243 -12.81 18.07 -12.63
C LEU A 243 -13.13 19.52 -13.06
N ARG A 244 -12.48 20.01 -14.11
CA ARG A 244 -12.75 21.34 -14.68
C ARG A 244 -14.16 21.44 -15.25
N LYS A 245 -14.60 20.42 -16.02
CA LYS A 245 -15.98 20.37 -16.56
C LYS A 245 -17.04 20.41 -15.46
N ARG A 246 -16.74 19.86 -14.29
CA ARG A 246 -17.62 19.86 -13.12
C ARG A 246 -17.54 21.12 -12.26
N GLY A 247 -16.68 22.09 -12.62
CA GLY A 247 -16.49 23.32 -11.85
C GLY A 247 -15.82 23.09 -10.49
N LEU A 248 -15.21 21.92 -10.30
CA LEU A 248 -14.57 21.51 -9.04
C LEU A 248 -13.14 22.07 -8.92
N THR A 249 -12.53 22.40 -10.05
CA THR A 249 -11.18 22.94 -10.11
C THR A 249 -11.15 24.16 -11.03
N GLY A 250 -10.44 25.22 -10.62
CA GLY A 250 -10.15 26.35 -11.49
C GLY A 250 -9.06 26.02 -12.52
N ASP A 251 -8.81 26.92 -13.46
CA ASP A 251 -7.73 26.81 -14.46
C ASP A 251 -6.34 26.63 -13.83
N SER A 252 -6.20 26.98 -12.54
CA SER A 252 -4.94 27.02 -11.80
C SER A 252 -4.40 25.66 -11.34
N LEU A 253 -5.08 24.53 -11.51
CA LEU A 253 -4.56 23.24 -11.00
C LEU A 253 -3.37 22.72 -11.84
N GLU A 254 -3.37 22.98 -13.15
CA GLU A 254 -2.18 22.80 -13.99
C GLU A 254 -1.07 23.78 -13.59
N GLU A 255 -1.37 25.04 -13.28
CA GLU A 255 -0.36 26.02 -12.83
C GLU A 255 0.21 25.68 -11.45
N ARG A 256 -0.62 25.13 -10.55
CA ARG A 256 -0.24 24.69 -9.20
C ARG A 256 0.67 23.46 -9.21
N TRP A 257 0.58 22.64 -10.26
CA TRP A 257 1.42 21.45 -10.45
C TRP A 257 2.64 21.71 -11.36
N ARG A 258 2.54 22.67 -12.30
CA ARG A 258 3.67 23.13 -13.15
C ARG A 258 4.56 24.17 -12.46
N GLY A 259 4.06 24.85 -11.44
CA GLY A 259 4.87 25.71 -10.60
C GLY A 259 5.97 24.90 -9.92
N PRO A 260 7.16 25.49 -9.65
CA PRO A 260 8.11 24.83 -8.77
C PRO A 260 7.37 24.48 -7.47
N PHE A 261 7.73 23.37 -6.83
CA PHE A 261 7.27 22.94 -5.48
C PHE A 261 7.60 23.96 -4.36
N ARG A 262 7.66 25.25 -4.68
CA ARG A 262 7.82 26.37 -3.78
C ARG A 262 6.50 26.65 -3.08
N ARG A 263 6.53 26.31 -1.78
CA ARG A 263 5.64 26.77 -0.70
C ARG A 263 4.36 25.96 -0.51
N TRP A 264 4.56 24.75 0.03
CA TRP A 264 3.78 24.35 1.20
C TRP A 264 4.27 25.19 2.39
N ARG A 265 3.85 26.47 2.47
CA ARG A 265 3.93 27.22 3.72
C ARG A 265 2.69 26.85 4.52
N ARG A 266 2.92 26.32 5.72
CA ARG A 266 1.91 26.19 6.78
C ARG A 266 1.22 27.52 7.04
#